data_AF-A0A9X4H3C3-F1
#
_entry.id   AF-A0A9X4H3C3-F1
#
_cell.length_a   1.000
_cell.length_b   1.000
_cell.length_c   1.000
_cell.angle_alpha   90.00
_cell.angle_beta   90.00
_cell.angle_gamma   90.00
#
_symmetry.space_group_name_H-M   'P 1'
#
loop_
_entity.id
_entity.type
_entity.pdbx_description
1 polymer ?
#
loop_
_entity_poly.entity_id
_entity_poly.type
_entity_poly.pdbx_seq_one_letter_code
_entity_poly.pdbx_strand_id
1 'polypeptide(L)'
;MPLDALAEILDPAPAPQPVVPTITPSVSRRRSAIGPRLGFVRAAGFWEQVMGALGEQELAGELGEAAAKVLRELHYARAEAKANWELEALRAESR
;
A
#
# COMPACT_ATOMS: atom_id res chain seq x y z
N MET A 1 -37.22 -16.20 37.96
CA MET A 1 -35.91 -15.73 38.43
C MET A 1 -35.99 -14.21 38.54
N PRO A 2 -35.73 -13.58 39.69
CA PRO A 2 -35.86 -12.13 39.85
C PRO A 2 -34.66 -11.39 39.21
N LEU A 3 -34.91 -10.19 38.68
CA LEU A 3 -33.96 -9.40 37.86
C LEU A 3 -32.77 -8.82 38.65
N ASP A 4 -32.85 -8.79 39.97
CA ASP A 4 -31.79 -8.26 40.84
C ASP A 4 -30.51 -9.12 40.84
N ALA A 5 -30.60 -10.36 40.36
CA ALA A 5 -29.46 -11.29 40.24
C ALA A 5 -28.57 -11.03 39.01
N LEU A 6 -28.93 -10.08 38.13
CA LEU A 6 -28.14 -9.74 36.93
C LEU A 6 -27.25 -8.50 37.11
N ALA A 7 -27.42 -7.75 38.20
CA ALA A 7 -26.63 -6.56 38.48
C ALA A 7 -25.19 -6.86 38.95
N GLU A 8 -24.91 -8.10 39.33
CA GLU A 8 -23.63 -8.53 39.93
C GLU A 8 -22.62 -9.13 38.93
N ILE A 9 -22.93 -9.14 37.63
CA ILE A 9 -21.99 -9.62 36.58
C ILE A 9 -21.66 -8.48 35.62
N LEU A 10 -21.27 -7.33 36.16
CA LEU A 10 -20.69 -6.23 35.39
C LEU A 10 -19.57 -5.58 36.21
N ASP A 11 -18.66 -6.39 36.75
CA ASP A 11 -17.29 -5.90 36.96
C ASP A 11 -16.64 -5.83 35.58
N PRO A 12 -16.39 -4.63 35.01
CA PRO A 12 -15.66 -4.55 33.76
C PRO A 12 -14.26 -5.09 34.02
N ALA A 13 -13.92 -6.19 33.34
CA ALA A 13 -12.56 -6.72 33.34
C ALA A 13 -11.58 -5.56 33.07
N PRO A 14 -10.42 -5.51 33.76
CA PRO A 14 -9.47 -4.43 33.57
C PRO A 14 -9.10 -4.35 32.09
N ALA A 15 -9.19 -3.14 31.53
CA ALA A 15 -8.94 -2.92 30.10
C ALA A 15 -7.58 -3.55 29.72
N PRO A 16 -7.54 -4.40 28.68
CA PRO A 16 -6.29 -5.02 28.26
C PRO A 16 -5.30 -3.90 27.94
N GLN A 17 -4.11 -3.95 28.55
CA GLN A 17 -3.06 -2.98 28.24
C GLN A 17 -2.73 -3.11 26.75
N PRO A 18 -2.76 -2.00 25.99
CA PRO A 18 -2.43 -2.05 24.58
C PRO A 18 -0.98 -2.48 24.43
N VAL A 19 -0.77 -3.72 23.97
CA VAL A 19 0.55 -4.20 23.57
C VAL A 19 0.89 -3.45 22.29
N VAL A 20 1.62 -2.35 22.42
CA VAL A 20 2.16 -1.64 21.26
C VAL A 20 3.40 -2.41 20.80
N PRO A 21 3.35 -3.12 19.65
CA PRO A 21 4.53 -3.78 19.14
C PRO A 21 5.61 -2.72 18.93
N THR A 22 6.75 -2.89 19.60
CA THR A 22 7.92 -2.03 19.37
C THR A 22 8.52 -2.43 18.02
N ILE A 23 8.05 -1.76 16.95
CA ILE A 23 8.63 -1.92 15.62
C ILE A 23 9.96 -1.18 15.63
N THR A 24 11.06 -1.90 15.83
CA THR A 24 12.40 -1.33 15.63
C THR A 24 12.62 -1.18 14.13
N PRO A 25 12.71 0.04 13.57
CA PRO A 25 12.87 0.22 12.13
C PRO A 25 14.27 -0.22 11.71
N SER A 26 14.41 -1.43 11.17
CA SER A 26 15.64 -1.85 10.50
C SER A 26 15.70 -1.20 9.13
N VAL A 27 16.61 -0.23 8.97
CA VAL A 27 16.90 0.46 7.70
C VAL A 27 17.55 -0.49 6.66
N SER A 28 17.83 -1.75 7.01
CA SER A 28 18.83 -2.58 6.32
C SER A 28 18.41 -3.31 5.04
N ARG A 29 17.18 -3.18 4.53
CA ARG A 29 16.82 -3.92 3.30
C ARG A 29 16.14 -3.02 2.26
N ARG A 30 16.97 -2.33 1.49
CA ARG A 30 16.68 -1.72 0.18
C ARG A 30 15.21 -1.33 0.01
N ARG A 31 14.80 -0.22 0.61
CA ARG A 31 13.59 0.48 0.16
C ARG A 31 13.88 0.96 -1.26
N SER A 32 13.61 0.12 -2.26
CA SER A 32 13.62 0.59 -3.65
C SER A 32 12.62 1.73 -3.73
N ALA A 33 12.97 2.86 -4.34
CA ALA A 33 12.03 3.97 -4.54
C ALA A 33 10.79 3.52 -5.34
N ILE A 34 10.92 2.41 -6.07
CA ILE A 34 9.86 1.73 -6.83
C ILE A 34 8.91 0.94 -5.91
N GLY A 35 9.40 0.36 -4.81
CA GLY A 35 8.63 -0.49 -3.89
C GLY A 35 7.37 0.18 -3.32
N PRO A 36 7.45 1.40 -2.78
CA PRO A 36 6.29 2.16 -2.32
C PRO A 36 5.27 2.44 -3.43
N ARG A 37 5.72 2.70 -4.67
CA ARG A 37 4.84 2.98 -5.81
C ARG A 37 4.11 1.72 -6.30
N LEU A 38 4.80 0.59 -6.37
CA LEU A 38 4.16 -0.71 -6.66
C LEU A 38 3.19 -1.13 -5.55
N GLY A 39 3.56 -0.87 -4.29
CA GLY A 39 2.67 -1.09 -3.14
C GLY A 39 1.39 -0.26 -3.25
N PHE A 40 1.51 1.00 -3.63
CA PHE A 40 0.38 1.88 -3.90
C PHE A 40 -0.53 1.33 -5.01
N VAL A 41 0.00 1.02 -6.21
CA VAL A 41 -0.82 0.51 -7.33
C VAL A 41 -1.58 -0.76 -6.94
N ARG A 42 -0.94 -1.66 -6.19
CA ARG A 42 -1.56 -2.91 -5.74
C ARG A 42 -2.65 -2.68 -4.71
N ALA A 43 -2.43 -1.76 -3.75
CA ALA A 43 -3.43 -1.40 -2.76
C ALA A 43 -4.60 -0.62 -3.39
N ALA A 44 -4.32 0.24 -4.36
CA ALA A 44 -5.33 1.04 -5.06
C ALA A 44 -6.36 0.15 -5.78
N GLY A 45 -5.90 -0.90 -6.49
CA GLY A 45 -6.84 -1.83 -7.15
C GLY A 45 -7.72 -2.63 -6.17
N PHE A 46 -7.23 -2.94 -4.96
CA PHE A 46 -8.08 -3.53 -3.91
C PHE A 46 -9.15 -2.53 -3.44
N TRP A 47 -8.74 -1.31 -3.13
CA TRP A 47 -9.65 -0.29 -2.60
C TRP A 47 -10.65 0.23 -3.64
N GLU A 48 -10.27 0.30 -4.92
CA GLU A 48 -11.18 0.59 -6.04
C GLU A 48 -12.34 -0.42 -6.07
N GLN A 49 -12.06 -1.71 -5.94
CA GLN A 49 -13.09 -2.76 -5.88
C GLN A 49 -13.98 -2.62 -4.64
N VAL A 50 -13.39 -2.31 -3.49
CA VAL A 50 -14.13 -2.11 -2.23
C VAL A 50 -15.07 -0.90 -2.36
N MET A 51 -14.57 0.23 -2.86
CA MET A 51 -15.37 1.44 -3.06
C MET A 51 -16.50 1.20 -4.07
N GLY A 52 -16.21 0.52 -5.18
CA GLY A 52 -17.22 0.15 -6.17
C GLY A 52 -18.32 -0.73 -5.57
N ALA A 53 -17.97 -1.68 -4.70
CA ALA A 53 -18.93 -2.53 -4.00
C ALA A 53 -19.78 -1.77 -2.96
N LEU A 54 -19.24 -0.69 -2.40
CA LEU A 54 -19.96 0.21 -1.49
C LEU A 54 -20.86 1.23 -2.21
N GLY A 55 -20.80 1.29 -3.53
CA GLY A 55 -21.55 2.26 -4.35
C GLY A 55 -20.82 3.59 -4.59
N GLU A 56 -19.59 3.74 -4.10
CA GLU A 56 -18.75 4.93 -4.24
C GLU A 56 -17.99 4.90 -5.58
N GLN A 57 -18.72 4.94 -6.69
CA GLN A 57 -18.15 4.76 -8.04
C GLN A 57 -17.22 5.89 -8.47
N GLU A 58 -17.51 7.13 -8.06
CA GLU A 58 -16.66 8.28 -8.35
C GLU A 58 -15.29 8.14 -7.68
N LEU A 59 -15.29 7.84 -6.37
CA LEU A 59 -14.08 7.62 -5.59
C LEU A 59 -13.25 6.42 -6.11
N ALA A 60 -13.93 5.34 -6.50
CA ALA A 60 -13.29 4.18 -7.12
C ALA A 60 -12.61 4.58 -8.44
N GLY A 61 -13.29 5.35 -9.29
CA GLY A 61 -12.75 5.85 -10.55
C GLY A 61 -11.52 6.72 -10.35
N GLU A 62 -11.59 7.70 -9.45
CA GLU A 62 -10.44 8.57 -9.13
C GLU A 62 -9.22 7.78 -8.66
N LEU A 63 -9.43 6.76 -7.81
CA LEU A 63 -8.36 5.92 -7.31
C LEU A 63 -7.75 5.05 -8.42
N GLY A 64 -8.59 4.49 -9.30
CA GLY A 64 -8.16 3.72 -10.46
C GLY A 64 -7.33 4.57 -11.43
N GLU A 65 -7.76 5.80 -11.70
CA GLU A 65 -7.03 6.76 -12.54
C GLU A 65 -5.67 7.14 -11.94
N ALA A 66 -5.62 7.40 -10.64
CA ALA A 66 -4.38 7.70 -9.92
C ALA A 66 -3.40 6.52 -9.99
N ALA A 67 -3.89 5.29 -9.79
CA ALA A 67 -3.08 4.08 -9.91
C ALA A 67 -2.54 3.88 -11.34
N ALA A 68 -3.40 4.08 -12.35
CA ALA A 68 -3.02 3.95 -13.74
C ALA A 68 -1.95 4.99 -14.14
N LYS A 69 -2.04 6.22 -13.62
CA LYS A 69 -1.02 7.25 -13.84
C LYS A 69 0.34 6.84 -13.28
N VAL A 70 0.38 6.39 -12.02
CA VAL A 70 1.62 5.91 -11.39
C VAL A 70 2.21 4.72 -12.14
N LEU A 71 1.36 3.79 -12.61
CA LEU A 71 1.82 2.65 -13.39
C LEU A 71 2.48 3.07 -14.71
N ARG A 72 1.87 4.03 -15.43
CA ARG A 72 2.46 4.59 -16.66
C ARG A 72 3.81 5.24 -16.39
N GLU A 73 3.93 6.05 -15.35
CA GLU A 73 5.20 6.68 -14.97
C GLU A 73 6.30 5.64 -14.69
N LEU A 74 5.95 4.53 -14.02
CA LEU A 74 6.89 3.43 -13.78
C LEU A 74 7.33 2.73 -15.08
N HIS A 75 6.41 2.54 -16.03
CA HIS A 75 6.74 1.96 -17.32
C HIS A 75 7.68 2.86 -18.14
N TYR A 76 7.41 4.18 -18.18
CA TYR A 76 8.29 5.14 -18.84
C TYR A 76 9.69 5.16 -18.23
N ALA A 77 9.79 5.26 -16.90
CA ALA A 77 11.08 5.24 -16.21
C ALA A 77 11.87 3.95 -16.49
N ARG A 78 11.19 2.80 -16.59
CA ARG A 78 11.82 1.53 -16.94
C ARG A 78 12.30 1.51 -18.40
N ALA A 79 11.50 2.03 -19.34
CA ALA A 79 11.86 2.10 -20.74
C ALA A 79 13.07 3.01 -20.96
N GLU A 80 13.08 4.18 -20.33
CA GLU A 80 14.19 5.13 -20.35
C GLU A 80 15.48 4.52 -19.79
N ALA A 81 15.40 3.85 -18.64
CA ALA A 81 16.55 3.16 -18.05
C ALA A 81 17.14 2.08 -18.99
N LYS A 82 16.28 1.35 -19.71
CA LYS A 82 16.72 0.34 -20.69
C LYS A 82 17.41 0.99 -21.90
N ALA A 83 16.81 2.06 -22.44
CA ALA A 83 17.37 2.78 -23.58
C ALA A 83 18.74 3.40 -23.26
N ASN A 84 18.88 3.99 -22.07
CA ASN A 84 20.17 4.54 -21.62
C ASN A 84 21.24 3.44 -21.47
N TRP A 85 20.87 2.28 -20.93
CA TRP A 85 21.79 1.15 -20.80
C TRP A 85 22.25 0.63 -22.17
N GLU A 86 21.34 0.54 -23.15
CA GLU A 86 21.68 0.15 -24.53
C GLU A 86 22.59 1.19 -25.21
N LEU A 87 22.33 2.48 -25.00
CA LEU A 87 23.18 3.56 -25.53
C LEU A 87 24.60 3.53 -24.93
N GLU A 88 24.72 3.28 -23.63
CA GLU A 88 26.01 3.12 -22.97
C GLU A 88 26.78 1.90 -23.48
N ALA A 89 26.09 0.78 -23.70
CA ALA A 89 26.70 -0.42 -24.28
C ALA A 89 27.25 -0.16 -25.69
N LEU A 90 26.46 0.48 -26.57
CA LEU A 90 26.90 0.85 -27.91
C LEU A 90 28.10 1.82 -27.90
N ARG A 91 28.11 2.79 -26.98
CA ARG A 91 29.24 3.73 -26.81
C ARG A 91 30.50 3.03 -26.32
N ALA A 92 30.37 1.99 -25.50
CA ALA A 92 31.49 1.19 -25.01
C ALA A 92 32.09 0.32 -26.11
N GLU A 93 31.28 -0.24 -27.01
CA GLU A 93 31.75 -1.02 -28.18
C GLU A 93 32.41 -0.15 -29.26
N SER A 94 32.14 1.14 -29.27
CA SER A 94 32.67 2.11 -30.24
C SER A 94 34.03 2.73 -29.84
N ARG A 95 34.58 2.36 -28.68
CA ARG A 95 35.87 2.83 -28.14
C ARG A 95 36.92 1.74 -28.19
#